data_AF-A0A7V0JVY7-F1
#
_entry.id   AF-A0A7V0JVY7-F1
#
_cell.length_a   1.000
_cell.length_b   1.000
_cell.length_c   1.000
_cell.angle_alpha   90.00
_cell.angle_beta   90.00
_cell.angle_gamma   90.00
#
_symmetry.space_group_name_H-M   'P 1'
#
loop_
_entity.id
_entity.type
_entity.pdbx_description
1 polymer ?
#
loop_
_entity_poly.entity_id
_entity_poly.type
_entity_poly.pdbx_seq_one_letter_code
_entity_poly.pdbx_strand_id
1 'polypeptide(L)'
;MRELFLILKLVSQGRGEPIRVKGHVFFFRREGEGAAGTLYEVFRYSTPLPDGFWLELIFVAAEANPGCFDDPPPAVPLEALVLRFLRILGGLRVVKVGGVTLY
;
A
#
# COMPACT_ATOMS: atom_id res chain seq x y z
N MET A 1 0.74 3.75 -18.71
CA MET A 1 -0.23 2.88 -18.03
C MET A 1 0.34 2.59 -16.66
N ARG A 2 -0.47 2.73 -15.61
CA ARG A 2 -0.05 2.42 -14.25
C ARG A 2 -0.92 1.30 -13.70
N GLU A 3 -0.28 0.21 -13.27
CA GLU A 3 -0.92 -0.95 -12.64
C GLU A 3 -0.86 -0.85 -11.12
N LEU A 4 -1.82 -1.49 -10.46
CA LEU A 4 -2.01 -1.40 -9.01
C LEU A 4 -2.12 -2.79 -8.42
N PHE A 5 -1.22 -3.09 -7.50
CA PHE A 5 -1.23 -4.34 -6.73
C PHE A 5 -1.48 -4.05 -5.26
N LEU A 6 -2.36 -4.84 -4.66
CA LEU A 6 -2.64 -4.83 -3.23
C LEU A 6 -2.21 -6.16 -2.64
N ILE A 7 -1.32 -6.11 -1.65
CA ILE A 7 -0.81 -7.31 -0.98
C ILE A 7 -1.04 -7.15 0.52
N LEU A 8 -1.60 -8.19 1.15
CA LEU A 8 -1.65 -8.31 2.61
C LEU A 8 -0.61 -9.31 3.06
N LYS A 9 0.13 -8.97 4.11
CA LYS A 9 1.17 -9.82 4.68
C LYS A 9 1.15 -9.77 6.21
N LEU A 10 1.30 -10.92 6.85
CA LEU A 10 1.66 -10.99 8.27
C LEU A 10 3.18 -10.92 8.41
N VAL A 11 3.67 -10.03 9.27
CA VAL A 11 5.09 -9.83 9.54
C VAL A 11 5.34 -9.81 11.05
N SER A 12 6.59 -10.06 11.45
CA SER A 12 6.98 -10.09 12.86
C SER A 12 7.17 -8.70 13.47
N GLN A 13 7.27 -7.65 12.66
CA GLN A 13 7.43 -6.26 13.10
C GLN A 13 7.02 -5.28 12.01
N GLY A 14 6.42 -4.15 12.42
CA GLY A 14 6.21 -3.00 11.54
C GLY A 14 7.50 -2.19 11.34
N ARG A 15 7.58 -1.43 10.25
CA ARG A 15 8.70 -0.52 9.95
C ARG A 15 8.19 0.79 9.36
N GLY A 16 8.94 1.86 9.56
CA GLY A 16 8.66 3.18 9.01
C GLY A 16 8.16 4.17 10.05
N GLU A 17 7.63 5.29 9.58
CA GLU A 17 7.23 6.41 10.41
C GLU A 17 5.74 6.32 10.78
N PRO A 18 5.35 6.68 12.01
CA PRO A 18 3.95 6.67 12.41
C PRO A 18 3.16 7.74 11.64
N ILE A 19 2.07 7.33 11.01
CA ILE A 19 1.09 8.21 10.37
C ILE A 19 -0.30 7.90 10.90
N ARG A 20 -1.20 8.89 10.84
CA ARG A 20 -2.59 8.73 11.27
C ARG A 20 -3.52 8.72 10.07
N VAL A 21 -4.26 7.63 9.90
CA VAL A 21 -5.29 7.50 8.86
C VAL A 21 -6.63 7.29 9.55
N LYS A 22 -7.50 8.30 9.48
CA LYS A 22 -8.84 8.31 10.12
C LYS A 22 -8.84 7.82 11.59
N GLY A 23 -7.87 8.29 12.38
CA GLY A 23 -7.76 7.98 13.81
C GLY A 23 -6.89 6.76 14.13
N HIS A 24 -6.65 5.87 13.17
CA HIS A 24 -5.77 4.71 13.32
C HIS A 24 -4.31 5.09 13.04
N VAL A 25 -3.40 4.55 13.84
CA VAL A 25 -1.96 4.72 13.64
C VAL A 25 -1.44 3.58 12.78
N PHE A 26 -0.78 3.92 11.68
CA PHE A 26 -0.05 2.98 10.84
C PHE A 26 1.42 3.38 10.83
N PHE A 27 2.30 2.40 10.67
CA PHE A 27 3.71 2.62 10.40
C PHE A 27 3.90 2.58 8.90
N PHE A 28 4.32 3.71 8.34
CA PHE A 28 4.34 3.94 6.91
C PHE A 28 5.77 3.99 6.38
N ARG A 29 5.98 3.30 5.26
CA ARG A 29 7.21 3.36 4.48
C ARG A 29 6.90 3.46 2.99
N ARG A 30 7.59 4.37 2.30
CA ARG A 30 7.61 4.47 0.84
C ARG A 30 8.97 4.01 0.33
N GLU A 31 8.97 3.18 -0.69
CA GLU A 31 10.16 2.67 -1.35
C GLU A 31 9.97 2.82 -2.87
N GLY A 32 11.06 3.09 -3.58
CA GLY A 32 11.08 3.04 -5.03
C GLY A 32 11.97 1.89 -5.47
N GLU A 33 11.54 1.14 -6.48
CA GLU A 33 12.34 0.11 -7.11
C GLU A 33 12.26 0.27 -8.63
N GLY A 34 13.41 0.43 -9.29
CA GLY A 34 13.50 0.47 -10.74
C GLY A 34 13.84 -0.92 -11.27
N ALA A 35 13.09 -1.37 -12.27
CA ALA A 35 13.43 -2.54 -13.09
C ALA A 35 13.56 -2.14 -14.56
N ALA A 36 14.15 -3.01 -15.38
CA ALA A 36 14.18 -2.80 -16.83
C ALA A 36 12.74 -2.70 -17.37
N GLY A 37 12.40 -1.56 -17.98
CA GLY A 37 11.07 -1.29 -18.54
C GLY A 37 9.99 -0.85 -17.55
N THR A 38 10.19 -0.93 -16.23
CA THR A 38 9.15 -0.60 -15.24
C THR A 38 9.72 0.11 -14.01
N LEU A 39 9.07 1.18 -13.57
CA LEU A 39 9.31 1.83 -12.29
C LEU A 39 8.22 1.41 -11.30
N TYR A 40 8.62 0.96 -10.12
CA TYR A 40 7.71 0.59 -9.04
C TYR A 40 7.84 1.59 -7.90
N GLU A 41 6.70 2.08 -7.45
CA GLU A 41 6.59 2.72 -6.15
C GLU A 41 5.80 1.83 -5.19
N VAL A 42 6.42 1.52 -4.06
CA VAL A 42 5.88 0.62 -3.04
C VAL A 42 5.58 1.41 -1.78
N PHE A 43 4.35 1.30 -1.31
CA PHE A 43 3.84 1.95 -0.12
C PHE A 43 3.42 0.87 0.87
N ARG A 44 3.99 0.87 2.06
CA ARG A 44 3.72 -0.12 3.10
C ARG A 44 3.05 0.56 4.29
N TYR A 45 1.96 -0.01 4.76
CA TYR A 45 1.22 0.43 5.93
C TYR A 45 1.12 -0.74 6.89
N SER A 46 1.85 -0.68 8.00
CA SER A 46 1.88 -1.75 8.99
C SER A 46 1.14 -1.33 10.25
N THR A 47 0.37 -2.23 10.85
CA THR A 47 -0.32 -2.02 12.12
C THR A 47 -0.15 -3.23 13.02
N PRO A 48 0.06 -3.06 14.34
CA PRO A 48 0.16 -4.19 15.26
C PRO A 48 -1.21 -4.85 15.41
N LEU A 49 -1.19 -6.18 15.59
CA LEU A 49 -2.34 -7.01 15.94
C LEU A 49 -2.23 -7.44 17.42
N PRO A 50 -3.36 -7.77 18.09
CA PRO A 50 -3.33 -8.15 19.51
C PRO A 50 -2.58 -9.44 19.83
N ASP A 51 -2.35 -10.30 18.84
CA ASP A 51 -1.60 -11.55 18.97
C ASP A 51 -0.07 -11.37 18.87
N GLY A 52 0.40 -10.12 18.78
CA GLY A 52 1.82 -9.78 18.68
C GLY A 52 2.37 -9.80 17.26
N PHE A 53 1.60 -10.22 16.26
CA PHE A 53 1.95 -10.06 14.85
C PHE A 53 1.62 -8.66 14.35
N TRP A 54 2.08 -8.36 13.14
CA TRP A 54 1.79 -7.12 12.44
C TRP A 54 1.14 -7.44 11.10
N LEU A 55 0.06 -6.73 10.80
CA LEU A 55 -0.52 -6.73 9.47
C LEU A 55 0.15 -5.64 8.65
N GLU A 56 0.73 -6.00 7.51
CA GLU A 56 1.31 -5.09 6.54
C GLU A 56 0.46 -5.08 5.26
N LEU A 57 -0.08 -3.91 4.92
CA LEU A 57 -0.77 -3.64 3.68
C LEU A 57 0.20 -2.95 2.72
N ILE A 58 0.48 -3.60 1.60
CA ILE A 58 1.42 -3.13 0.59
C ILE A 58 0.64 -2.73 -0.64
N PHE A 59 0.87 -1.50 -1.07
CA PHE A 59 0.33 -0.90 -2.27
C PHE A 59 1.49 -0.67 -3.25
N VAL A 60 1.42 -1.27 -4.43
CA VAL A 60 2.46 -1.11 -5.47
C VAL A 60 1.84 -0.41 -6.67
N ALA A 61 2.41 0.74 -7.02
CA ALA A 61 2.13 1.47 -8.24
C ALA A 61 3.25 1.17 -9.25
N ALA A 62 2.94 0.42 -10.30
CA ALA A 62 3.89 0.07 -11.35
C ALA A 62 3.63 0.92 -12.59
N GLU A 63 4.64 1.56 -13.16
CA GLU A 63 4.53 2.32 -14.40
C GLU A 63 5.62 1.97 -15.40
N ALA A 64 5.30 2.10 -16.69
CA ALA A 64 6.30 1.96 -17.74
C ALA A 64 7.44 2.97 -17.54
N ASN A 65 8.69 2.50 -17.58
CA ASN A 65 9.86 3.36 -17.51
C ASN A 65 9.96 4.18 -18.82
N PRO A 66 9.74 5.51 -18.79
CA PRO A 66 9.72 6.32 -20.01
C PRO A 66 11.06 6.31 -20.75
N GLY A 67 12.19 6.03 -20.09
CA GLY A 67 13.48 5.87 -20.75
C GLY A 67 13.61 4.61 -21.62
N CYS A 68 12.60 3.72 -21.61
CA CYS A 68 12.58 2.48 -22.37
C CYS A 68 11.53 2.46 -23.48
N PHE A 69 10.76 3.54 -23.69
CA PHE A 69 9.69 3.60 -24.69
C PHE A 69 9.67 4.96 -25.39
N ASP A 70 9.54 4.96 -26.72
CA ASP A 70 9.46 6.20 -27.51
C ASP A 70 8.14 6.97 -27.29
N ASP A 71 7.05 6.25 -26.99
CA ASP A 71 5.74 6.82 -26.63
C ASP A 71 5.16 6.06 -25.42
N PRO A 72 5.50 6.46 -24.18
CA PRO A 72 5.01 5.77 -23.00
C PRO A 72 3.51 6.00 -22.82
N PRO A 73 2.73 4.94 -22.48
CA PRO A 73 1.29 5.09 -22.30
C PRO A 73 0.98 6.04 -21.14
N PRO A 74 -0.08 6.87 -21.21
CA PRO A 74 -0.41 7.85 -20.18
C PRO A 74 -0.53 7.20 -18.80
N ALA A 75 0.07 7.85 -17.79
CA ALA A 75 0.07 7.37 -16.41
C ALA A 75 -1.09 7.96 -15.62
N VAL A 76 -1.74 7.15 -14.79
CA VAL A 76 -2.68 7.67 -13.78
C VAL A 76 -1.85 8.41 -12.72
N PRO A 77 -2.19 9.65 -12.32
CA PRO A 77 -1.44 10.39 -11.31
C PRO A 77 -1.30 9.60 -10.00
N LEU A 78 -0.11 9.64 -9.41
CA LEU A 78 0.22 8.83 -8.23
C LEU A 78 -0.66 9.20 -7.05
N GLU A 79 -0.80 10.50 -6.84
CA GLU A 79 -1.63 11.10 -5.82
C GLU A 79 -3.07 10.60 -5.89
N ALA A 80 -3.63 10.48 -7.10
CA ALA A 80 -4.98 9.98 -7.30
C ALA A 80 -5.13 8.52 -6.87
N LEU A 81 -4.11 7.68 -7.11
CA LEU A 81 -4.12 6.28 -6.66
C LEU A 81 -3.92 6.16 -5.16
N VAL A 82 -2.98 6.91 -4.59
CA VAL A 82 -2.72 6.94 -3.14
C VAL A 82 -3.97 7.42 -2.38
N LEU A 83 -4.65 8.46 -2.87
CA LEU A 83 -5.91 8.93 -2.28
C LEU A 83 -7.01 7.87 -2.31
N ARG A 84 -7.15 7.14 -3.42
CA ARG A 84 -8.10 6.01 -3.53
C ARG A 84 -7.76 4.92 -2.53
N PHE A 85 -6.49 4.58 -2.39
CA PHE A 85 -6.02 3.60 -1.43
C PHE A 85 -6.29 4.03 0.02
N LEU A 86 -5.95 5.27 0.40
CA LEU A 86 -6.23 5.79 1.74
C LEU A 86 -7.72 5.86 2.04
N ARG A 87 -8.57 6.07 1.03
CA ARG A 87 -10.04 5.96 1.18
C ARG A 87 -10.48 4.53 1.47
N ILE A 88 -9.89 3.53 0.83
CA ILE A 88 -10.13 2.10 1.11
C ILE A 88 -9.65 1.79 2.53
N LEU A 89 -8.40 2.14 2.87
CA LEU A 89 -7.80 1.87 4.17
C LEU A 89 -8.60 2.51 5.32
N GLY A 90 -8.96 3.79 5.19
CA GLY A 90 -9.84 4.44 6.16
C GLY A 90 -11.33 4.04 6.01
N GLY A 91 -11.70 3.29 4.99
CA GLY A 91 -13.03 2.71 4.81
C GLY A 91 -13.16 1.34 5.49
N LEU A 92 -12.05 0.71 5.87
CA LEU A 92 -12.04 -0.56 6.57
C LEU A 92 -12.78 -0.39 7.90
N ARG A 93 -13.82 -1.21 8.08
CA ARG A 93 -14.54 -1.34 9.33
C ARG A 93 -14.26 -2.74 9.85
N VAL A 94 -14.09 -2.86 11.16
CA VAL A 94 -14.07 -4.15 11.83
C VAL A 94 -15.45 -4.78 11.63
N VAL A 95 -15.50 -5.86 10.85
CA VAL A 95 -16.70 -6.68 10.70
C VAL A 95 -16.47 -7.97 11.47
N LYS A 96 -17.30 -8.22 12.50
CA LYS A 96 -17.35 -9.53 13.13
C LYS A 96 -18.03 -10.50 12.16
N VAL A 97 -17.29 -11.50 11.69
CA VAL A 97 -17.84 -12.62 10.90
C VAL A 97 -17.71 -13.87 11.75
N GLY A 98 -18.84 -14.45 12.17
CA GLY A 98 -18.86 -15.74 12.86
C GLY A 98 -18.04 -15.80 14.17
N GLY A 99 -17.99 -14.73 14.96
CA GLY A 99 -17.22 -14.68 16.21
C GLY A 99 -15.73 -14.39 16.05
N VAL A 100 -15.22 -14.33 14.81
CA VAL A 100 -13.87 -13.89 14.49
C VAL A 100 -13.89 -12.39 14.20
N THR A 101 -13.08 -11.63 14.94
CA THR A 101 -12.81 -10.23 14.65
C THR A 101 -11.79 -10.19 13.51
N LEU A 102 -12.23 -9.82 12.31
CA LEU A 102 -11.32 -9.53 11.20
C LEU A 102 -10.90 -8.06 11.29
N TYR A 103 -9.59 -7.83 11.36
CA TYR A 103 -8.95 -6.51 11.40
C TYR A 103 -8.74 -5.98 9.98
#